data_AF-A0A0Q8D738-F1
#
_entry.id   AF-A0A0Q8D738-F1
#
_cell.length_a   1.000
_cell.length_b   1.000
_cell.length_c   1.000
_cell.angle_alpha   90.00
_cell.angle_beta   90.00
_cell.angle_gamma   90.00
#
_symmetry.space_group_name_H-M   'P 1'
#
loop_
_entity.id
_entity.type
_entity.pdbx_description
1 polymer ?
#
loop_
_entity_poly.entity_id
_entity_poly.type
_entity_poly.pdbx_seq_one_letter_code
_entity_poly.pdbx_strand_id
1 'polypeptide(L)'
;MNDSTPANDGRHDFDFFHGRWTIRNERLRARLVGSTDWEVFEATQGCEPILGGLGNVDDFVTDWGRPGRGEKFLGMTLRLFNPETRQWSLYWAGNHDGVLEPPVVGAFKDGVGTFVGAAEHEGRPVLAKFTWDQISANAAHWHQAFSTDGGKTWETNWHMWMRRIDEHGRLVHDDAVIELRQYQMQPGRRDELVELFEREFVETQEAVGIHVIGQFRDLDEPDRYVWVRGFPGMRERAAALNSFYFGPVWQRHRDAANATLLDNDNVLLLKPARAGSGFKPAASARAPVGADTLPPSVYVAGICSLNAPAEDGFDDLFESAFAPLLRGSGAELVATYVTDASENTFPRLPVREGERVFVWFARYADEDHWAQATRSLNLDPRWREVLVDAMLGDLAAAPVLLRLGPSARSELADADGPQQAAAAAVARAMAMAGAVGGPKHDRDSDAELAVAS
;
A
#
# COMPACT_ATOMS: atom_id res chain seq x y z
N MET A 1 -2.93 -22.38 40.86
CA MET A 1 -2.23 -22.75 39.63
C MET A 1 -1.76 -21.45 39.04
N ASN A 2 -0.47 -21.13 39.18
CA ASN A 2 0.10 -19.91 38.64
C ASN A 2 0.38 -20.14 37.17
N ASP A 3 -0.33 -19.38 36.33
CA ASP A 3 -0.07 -19.30 34.91
C ASP A 3 1.18 -18.44 34.71
N SER A 4 2.35 -19.08 34.71
CA SER A 4 3.60 -18.42 34.37
C SER A 4 3.63 -18.24 32.86
N THR A 5 3.42 -17.01 32.39
CA THR A 5 3.80 -16.62 31.03
C THR A 5 5.26 -17.06 30.82
N PRO A 6 5.56 -17.90 29.81
CA PRO A 6 6.93 -18.36 29.62
C PRO A 6 7.86 -17.15 29.48
N ALA A 7 8.98 -17.17 30.21
CA ALA A 7 9.97 -16.11 30.13
C ALA A 7 10.46 -16.00 28.68
N ASN A 8 10.31 -14.82 28.07
CA ASN A 8 10.81 -14.54 26.73
C ASN A 8 12.36 -14.60 26.75
N ASP A 9 12.94 -15.66 26.23
CA ASP A 9 14.38 -15.87 26.18
C ASP A 9 15.03 -15.41 24.88
N GLY A 10 14.26 -14.82 23.96
CA GLY A 10 14.69 -14.29 22.68
C GLY A 10 14.54 -15.26 21.50
N ARG A 11 14.12 -16.51 21.73
CA ARG A 11 13.96 -17.50 20.64
C ARG A 11 12.85 -17.17 19.64
N HIS A 12 11.95 -16.25 20.00
CA HIS A 12 10.83 -15.80 19.16
C HIS A 12 11.06 -14.41 18.55
N ASP A 13 12.26 -13.84 18.72
CA ASP A 13 12.52 -12.46 18.30
C ASP A 13 12.41 -12.25 16.78
N PHE A 14 12.54 -13.30 15.97
CA PHE A 14 12.35 -13.26 14.52
C PHE A 14 10.97 -13.76 14.05
N ASP A 15 10.05 -14.12 14.96
CA ASP A 15 8.75 -14.67 14.56
C ASP A 15 7.93 -13.69 13.72
N PHE A 16 8.15 -12.39 13.89
CA PHE A 16 7.56 -11.34 13.04
C PHE A 16 7.89 -11.57 11.56
N PHE A 17 9.03 -12.19 11.24
CA PHE A 17 9.56 -12.25 9.89
C PHE A 17 9.01 -13.43 9.07
N HIS A 18 8.35 -14.40 9.70
CA HIS A 18 7.77 -15.53 8.98
C HIS A 18 6.73 -15.08 7.95
N GLY A 19 6.63 -15.76 6.81
CA GLY A 19 5.73 -15.45 5.70
C GLY A 19 6.42 -14.73 4.53
N ARG A 20 5.63 -14.05 3.70
CA ARG A 20 6.10 -13.47 2.43
C ARG A 20 6.24 -11.94 2.52
N TRP A 21 7.25 -11.42 1.85
CA TRP A 21 7.65 -10.03 1.87
C TRP A 21 8.04 -9.54 0.48
N THR A 22 7.70 -8.29 0.18
CA THR A 22 8.34 -7.49 -0.86
C THR A 22 9.38 -6.57 -0.21
N ILE A 23 10.46 -6.29 -0.91
CA ILE A 23 11.63 -5.59 -0.37
C ILE A 23 12.13 -4.54 -1.35
N ARG A 24 12.07 -3.27 -0.92
CA ARG A 24 12.82 -2.20 -1.57
C ARG A 24 14.23 -2.17 -1.03
N ASN A 25 15.21 -2.23 -1.94
CA ASN A 25 16.63 -2.15 -1.61
C ASN A 25 17.20 -0.80 -2.02
N GLU A 26 18.01 -0.22 -1.15
CA GLU A 26 18.97 0.83 -1.51
C GLU A 26 20.37 0.37 -1.10
N ARG A 27 21.27 0.19 -2.07
CA ARG A 27 22.65 -0.24 -1.81
C ARG A 27 23.66 0.75 -2.36
N LEU A 28 24.75 1.01 -1.64
CA LEU A 28 25.84 1.80 -2.19
C LEU A 28 26.49 1.07 -3.38
N ARG A 29 26.70 1.80 -4.48
CA ARG A 29 27.42 1.28 -5.66
C ARG A 29 28.89 1.02 -5.35
N ALA A 30 29.51 1.91 -4.58
CA ALA A 30 30.89 1.79 -4.09
C ALA A 30 30.90 1.99 -2.57
N ARG A 31 31.63 1.13 -1.86
CA ARG A 31 31.63 1.05 -0.39
C ARG A 31 33.00 1.41 0.15
N LEU A 32 33.04 2.00 1.35
CA LEU A 32 34.25 2.40 2.07
C LEU A 32 35.12 3.42 1.32
N VAL A 33 34.49 4.21 0.44
CA VAL A 33 35.14 5.27 -0.36
C VAL A 33 34.48 6.64 -0.17
N GLY A 34 33.55 6.76 0.78
CA GLY A 34 32.78 8.00 0.99
C GLY A 34 31.73 8.25 -0.10
N SER A 35 31.24 7.18 -0.74
CA SER A 35 30.22 7.27 -1.77
C SER A 35 28.87 7.69 -1.18
N THR A 36 28.12 8.47 -1.96
CA THR A 36 26.70 8.76 -1.72
C THR A 36 25.82 8.29 -2.89
N ASP A 37 26.39 7.48 -3.79
CA ASP A 37 25.69 6.94 -4.97
C ASP A 37 25.04 5.59 -4.64
N TRP A 38 23.71 5.61 -4.56
CA TRP A 38 22.86 4.48 -4.21
C TRP A 38 22.21 3.90 -5.45
N GLU A 39 22.30 2.59 -5.61
CA GLU A 39 21.48 1.82 -6.54
C GLU A 39 20.22 1.31 -5.84
N VAL A 40 19.11 1.36 -6.56
CA VAL A 40 17.78 0.99 -6.08
C VAL A 40 17.28 -0.22 -6.85
N PHE A 41 16.74 -1.22 -6.15
CA PHE A 41 16.12 -2.39 -6.78
C PHE A 41 15.11 -3.07 -5.86
N GLU A 42 14.22 -3.86 -6.45
CA GLU A 42 13.18 -4.61 -5.73
C GLU A 42 13.55 -6.08 -5.57
N ALA A 43 13.08 -6.72 -4.51
CA ALA A 43 13.23 -8.14 -4.25
C ALA A 43 11.98 -8.71 -3.56
N THR A 44 11.82 -10.03 -3.60
CA THR A 44 10.82 -10.76 -2.81
C THR A 44 11.52 -11.78 -1.93
N GLN A 45 10.86 -12.09 -0.81
CA GLN A 45 11.43 -12.95 0.22
C GLN A 45 10.32 -13.72 0.93
N GLY A 46 10.49 -15.02 1.11
CA GLY A 46 9.70 -15.91 1.95
C GLY A 46 10.56 -16.39 3.12
N CYS A 47 10.03 -16.33 4.33
CA CYS A 47 10.73 -16.79 5.54
C CYS A 47 9.89 -17.84 6.27
N GLU A 48 10.52 -18.96 6.63
CA GLU A 48 9.85 -20.08 7.29
C GLU A 48 10.61 -20.49 8.56
N PRO A 49 9.89 -20.78 9.67
CA PRO A 49 10.51 -21.34 10.86
C PRO A 49 11.03 -22.75 10.61
N ILE A 50 12.13 -23.09 11.27
CA ILE A 50 12.73 -24.43 11.23
C ILE A 50 13.02 -24.92 12.65
N LEU A 51 13.34 -26.21 12.79
CA LEU A 51 13.81 -26.81 14.05
C LEU A 51 12.85 -26.58 15.24
N GLY A 52 11.54 -26.53 14.99
CA GLY A 52 10.54 -26.28 16.03
C GLY A 52 10.63 -24.89 16.67
N GLY A 53 11.08 -23.88 15.91
CA GLY A 53 11.21 -22.49 16.37
C GLY A 53 12.60 -22.10 16.87
N LEU A 54 13.61 -22.99 16.78
CA LEU A 54 15.01 -22.66 17.10
C LEU A 54 15.78 -22.02 15.93
N GLY A 55 15.12 -21.80 14.81
CA GLY A 55 15.71 -21.13 13.65
C GLY A 55 14.66 -20.69 12.64
N ASN A 56 15.09 -19.95 11.64
CA ASN A 56 14.33 -19.71 10.41
C ASN A 56 15.25 -19.70 9.20
N VAL A 57 14.67 -19.88 8.03
CA VAL A 57 15.33 -19.72 6.74
C VAL A 57 14.52 -18.77 5.88
N ASP A 58 15.19 -17.92 5.13
CA ASP A 58 14.56 -17.13 4.08
C ASP A 58 15.25 -17.28 2.73
N ASP A 59 14.50 -17.01 1.67
CA ASP A 59 15.06 -16.72 0.35
C ASP A 59 15.11 -15.20 0.08
N PHE A 60 15.96 -14.80 -0.85
CA PHE A 60 16.03 -13.44 -1.38
C PHE A 60 16.09 -13.54 -2.90
N VAL A 61 15.04 -13.10 -3.57
CA VAL A 61 14.88 -13.22 -5.02
C VAL A 61 14.74 -11.83 -5.62
N THR A 62 15.63 -11.47 -6.54
CA THR A 62 15.54 -10.20 -7.27
C THR A 62 15.85 -10.39 -8.75
N ASP A 63 15.23 -9.56 -9.60
CA ASP A 63 15.60 -9.45 -11.01
C ASP A 63 16.85 -8.59 -11.21
N TRP A 64 17.33 -7.91 -10.17
CA TRP A 64 18.59 -7.18 -10.19
C TRP A 64 19.77 -8.14 -10.32
N GLY A 65 20.64 -7.88 -11.30
CA GLY A 65 21.91 -8.57 -11.47
C GLY A 65 23.06 -7.73 -10.91
N ARG A 66 24.09 -8.38 -10.34
CA ARG A 66 25.32 -7.66 -9.97
C ARG A 66 25.91 -6.98 -11.22
N PRO A 67 26.34 -5.71 -11.15
CA PRO A 67 27.00 -5.05 -12.27
C PRO A 67 28.11 -5.90 -12.88
N GLY A 68 28.05 -6.14 -14.19
CA GLY A 68 29.01 -7.01 -14.90
C GLY A 68 28.70 -8.51 -14.85
N ARG A 69 27.59 -8.94 -14.23
CA ARG A 69 27.08 -10.32 -14.27
C ARG A 69 25.64 -10.33 -14.78
N GLY A 70 25.35 -11.16 -15.78
CA GLY A 70 24.03 -11.26 -16.41
C GLY A 70 23.03 -12.17 -15.67
N GLU A 71 23.44 -12.75 -14.55
CA GLU A 71 22.61 -13.66 -13.75
C GLU A 71 21.87 -12.88 -12.66
N LYS A 72 20.61 -13.27 -12.41
CA LYS A 72 19.80 -12.76 -11.30
C LYS A 72 20.53 -12.99 -9.98
N PHE A 73 20.47 -12.02 -9.08
CA PHE A 73 21.00 -12.20 -7.74
C PHE A 73 19.99 -12.97 -6.89
N LEU A 74 20.42 -14.12 -6.36
CA LEU A 74 19.64 -14.93 -5.44
C LEU A 74 20.44 -15.12 -4.15
N GLY A 75 19.75 -15.14 -3.03
CA GLY A 75 20.37 -15.48 -1.76
C GLY A 75 19.41 -16.14 -0.80
N MET A 76 19.94 -16.48 0.36
CA MET A 76 19.20 -17.01 1.48
C MET A 76 19.89 -16.64 2.79
N THR A 77 19.11 -16.47 3.84
CA THR A 77 19.64 -16.39 5.21
C THR A 77 19.18 -17.58 6.03
N LEU A 78 20.12 -18.29 6.66
CA LEU A 78 19.83 -19.24 7.74
C LEU A 78 20.07 -18.55 9.08
N ARG A 79 19.06 -18.52 9.96
CA ARG A 79 19.17 -17.99 11.33
C ARG A 79 18.98 -19.10 12.33
N LEU A 80 19.90 -19.19 13.30
CA LEU A 80 19.87 -20.19 14.37
C LEU A 80 19.98 -19.52 15.72
N PHE A 81 19.07 -19.87 16.64
CA PHE A 81 19.10 -19.41 18.02
C PHE A 81 19.87 -20.40 18.88
N ASN A 82 20.77 -19.88 19.72
CA ASN A 82 21.47 -20.66 20.74
C ASN A 82 20.82 -20.43 22.12
N PRO A 83 20.15 -21.45 22.72
CA PRO A 83 19.50 -21.31 24.02
C PRO A 83 20.44 -21.04 25.19
N GLU A 84 21.72 -21.41 25.10
CA GLU A 84 22.70 -21.19 26.16
C GLU A 84 23.18 -19.74 26.18
N THR A 85 23.54 -19.19 25.01
CA THR A 85 24.03 -17.81 24.90
C THR A 85 22.91 -16.78 24.74
N ARG A 86 21.69 -17.23 24.40
CA ARG A 86 20.53 -16.40 24.05
C ARG A 86 20.83 -15.43 22.92
N GLN A 87 21.55 -15.91 21.92
CA GLN A 87 21.93 -15.14 20.74
C GLN A 87 21.52 -15.88 19.47
N TRP A 88 21.28 -15.10 18.44
CA TRP A 88 21.10 -15.58 17.08
C TRP A 88 22.39 -15.47 16.28
N SER A 89 22.64 -16.47 15.45
CA SER A 89 23.64 -16.45 14.38
C SER A 89 22.93 -16.38 13.04
N LEU A 90 23.30 -15.41 12.20
CA LEU A 90 22.72 -15.20 10.86
C LEU A 90 23.79 -15.53 9.81
N TYR A 91 23.53 -16.56 9.00
CA TYR A 91 24.42 -17.02 7.93
C TYR A 91 23.80 -16.67 6.58
N TRP A 92 24.52 -15.89 5.77
CA TRP A 92 24.13 -15.58 4.39
C TRP A 92 24.73 -16.59 3.42
N ALA A 93 23.99 -16.94 2.37
CA ALA A 93 24.52 -17.61 1.19
C ALA A 93 23.94 -16.98 -0.08
N GLY A 94 24.75 -16.85 -1.12
CA GLY A 94 24.33 -16.32 -2.43
C GLY A 94 24.62 -17.30 -3.57
N ASN A 95 23.87 -17.18 -4.67
CA ASN A 95 24.05 -18.04 -5.86
C ASN A 95 25.38 -17.87 -6.60
N HIS A 96 26.22 -16.93 -6.20
CA HIS A 96 27.55 -16.74 -6.75
C HIS A 96 28.56 -17.85 -6.39
N ASP A 97 28.34 -18.55 -5.27
CA ASP A 97 29.24 -19.59 -4.75
C ASP A 97 28.52 -20.71 -3.96
N GLY A 98 27.31 -20.44 -3.44
CA GLY A 98 26.52 -21.41 -2.68
C GLY A 98 27.09 -21.73 -1.30
N VAL A 99 27.90 -20.84 -0.73
CA VAL A 99 28.58 -21.06 0.56
C VAL A 99 27.89 -20.26 1.67
N LEU A 100 27.71 -20.87 2.84
CA LEU A 100 27.34 -20.14 4.05
C LEU A 100 28.53 -19.31 4.53
N GLU A 101 28.40 -18.00 4.43
CA GLU A 101 29.40 -17.05 4.93
C GLU A 101 29.51 -17.09 6.46
N PRO A 102 30.65 -16.63 7.03
CA PRO A 102 30.77 -16.47 8.48
C PRO A 102 29.59 -15.66 9.05
N PRO A 103 29.01 -16.08 10.19
CA PRO A 103 27.80 -15.47 10.67
C PRO A 103 28.07 -14.11 11.29
N VAL A 104 27.05 -13.25 11.24
CA VAL A 104 26.91 -12.18 12.24
C VAL A 104 26.14 -12.73 13.45
N VAL A 105 26.54 -12.36 14.66
CA VAL A 105 25.97 -12.88 15.91
C VAL A 105 25.47 -11.73 16.79
N GLY A 106 24.34 -11.93 17.46
CA GLY A 106 23.71 -10.87 18.24
C GLY A 106 22.36 -11.26 18.84
N ALA A 107 21.62 -10.27 19.29
CA ALA A 107 20.30 -10.45 19.90
C ALA A 107 19.44 -9.19 19.71
N PHE A 108 18.16 -9.30 20.00
CA PHE A 108 17.28 -8.15 20.10
C PHE A 108 17.35 -7.52 21.49
N LYS A 109 17.24 -6.20 21.51
CA LYS A 109 17.07 -5.41 22.72
C LYS A 109 16.15 -4.24 22.41
N ASP A 110 15.10 -4.07 23.20
CA ASP A 110 14.13 -2.96 23.07
C ASP A 110 13.55 -2.84 21.64
N GLY A 111 13.28 -3.99 21.00
CA GLY A 111 12.74 -4.07 19.63
C GLY A 111 13.75 -3.86 18.51
N VAL A 112 15.04 -3.69 18.82
CA VAL A 112 16.12 -3.53 17.84
C VAL A 112 17.05 -4.73 17.87
N GLY A 113 17.19 -5.40 16.74
CA GLY A 113 18.14 -6.51 16.56
C GLY A 113 19.49 -5.96 16.10
N THR A 114 20.59 -6.27 16.79
CA THR A 114 21.94 -5.90 16.34
C THR A 114 22.86 -7.10 16.33
N PHE A 115 23.45 -7.38 15.17
CA PHE A 115 24.29 -8.55 14.92
C PHE A 115 25.61 -8.12 14.32
N VAL A 116 26.73 -8.61 14.84
CA VAL A 116 28.07 -8.25 14.37
C VAL A 116 28.89 -9.50 14.07
N GLY A 117 29.66 -9.46 12.98
CA GLY A 117 30.52 -10.58 12.56
C GLY A 117 31.66 -10.12 11.68
N ALA A 118 32.63 -11.01 11.47
CA ALA A 118 33.69 -10.79 10.49
C ALA A 118 33.13 -11.00 9.08
N ALA A 119 33.54 -10.14 8.15
CA ALA A 119 33.21 -10.25 6.74
C ALA A 119 34.43 -9.87 5.89
N GLU A 120 34.32 -10.06 4.57
CA GLU A 120 35.32 -9.62 3.60
C GLU A 120 34.68 -8.68 2.58
N HIS A 121 35.37 -7.57 2.28
CA HIS A 121 35.00 -6.67 1.20
C HIS A 121 36.20 -6.48 0.27
N GLU A 122 36.09 -6.95 -0.98
CA GLU A 122 37.16 -6.85 -2.00
C GLU A 122 38.52 -7.39 -1.52
N GLY A 123 38.53 -8.57 -0.87
CA GLY A 123 39.76 -9.17 -0.34
C GLY A 123 40.26 -8.56 0.97
N ARG A 124 39.54 -7.58 1.55
CA ARG A 124 39.91 -6.92 2.80
C ARG A 124 39.00 -7.37 3.95
N PRO A 125 39.58 -7.80 5.09
CA PRO A 125 38.79 -8.06 6.29
C PRO A 125 38.09 -6.79 6.77
N VAL A 126 36.79 -6.92 7.05
CA VAL A 126 35.95 -5.88 7.65
C VAL A 126 35.09 -6.49 8.76
N LEU A 127 34.50 -5.64 9.61
CA LEU A 127 33.35 -6.05 10.42
C LEU A 127 32.07 -5.68 9.69
N ALA A 128 31.12 -6.61 9.67
CA ALA A 128 29.76 -6.36 9.25
C ALA A 128 28.86 -6.21 10.48
N LYS A 129 27.94 -5.24 10.42
CA LYS A 129 26.87 -5.06 11.40
C LYS A 129 25.53 -5.06 10.68
N PHE A 130 24.66 -5.97 11.07
CA PHE A 130 23.27 -5.99 10.63
C PHE A 130 22.41 -5.43 11.75
N THR A 131 21.50 -4.53 11.39
CA THR A 131 20.55 -3.95 12.33
C THR A 131 19.15 -4.13 11.78
N TRP A 132 18.25 -4.61 12.64
CA TRP A 132 16.82 -4.71 12.39
C TRP A 132 16.09 -3.71 13.29
N ASP A 133 15.31 -2.83 12.70
CA ASP A 133 14.50 -1.84 13.41
C ASP A 133 13.17 -1.56 12.68
N GLN A 134 12.35 -0.66 13.24
CA GLN A 134 11.04 -0.30 12.69
C GLN A 134 10.13 -1.51 12.42
N ILE A 135 10.19 -2.50 13.30
CA ILE A 135 9.47 -3.77 13.17
C ILE A 135 8.02 -3.61 13.61
N SER A 136 7.13 -4.15 12.80
CA SER A 136 5.71 -4.32 13.07
C SER A 136 5.24 -5.68 12.52
N ALA A 137 3.94 -5.98 12.63
CA ALA A 137 3.38 -7.18 12.02
C ALA A 137 3.58 -7.23 10.50
N ASN A 138 3.58 -6.08 9.80
CA ASN A 138 3.56 -6.01 8.33
C ASN A 138 4.72 -5.20 7.72
N ALA A 139 5.69 -4.76 8.53
CA ALA A 139 6.83 -3.98 8.08
C ALA A 139 8.07 -4.29 8.92
N ALA A 140 9.24 -4.24 8.29
CA ALA A 140 10.53 -4.27 8.97
C ALA A 140 11.57 -3.49 8.15
N HIS A 141 12.54 -2.90 8.83
CA HIS A 141 13.70 -2.30 8.19
C HIS A 141 14.96 -3.05 8.64
N TRP A 142 15.75 -3.45 7.65
CA TRP A 142 17.07 -4.02 7.86
C TRP A 142 18.11 -3.13 7.21
N HIS A 143 19.23 -2.94 7.89
CA HIS A 143 20.37 -2.27 7.27
C HIS A 143 21.71 -2.88 7.65
N GLN A 144 22.64 -2.81 6.71
CA GLN A 144 24.01 -3.28 6.85
C GLN A 144 24.98 -2.11 6.92
N ALA A 145 25.95 -2.22 7.83
CA ALA A 145 27.09 -1.33 7.88
C ALA A 145 28.42 -2.11 7.93
N PHE A 146 29.46 -1.51 7.36
CA PHE A 146 30.83 -2.03 7.41
C PHE A 146 31.74 -1.14 8.25
N SER A 147 32.73 -1.75 8.89
CA SER A 147 33.77 -1.08 9.66
C SER A 147 35.16 -1.65 9.34
N THR A 148 36.14 -0.76 9.22
CA THR A 148 37.56 -1.09 8.96
C THR A 148 38.46 -0.80 10.17
N ASP A 149 37.93 -0.25 11.26
CA ASP A 149 38.68 0.22 12.43
C ASP A 149 38.33 -0.51 13.74
N GLY A 150 37.78 -1.73 13.60
CA GLY A 150 37.36 -2.56 14.73
C GLY A 150 36.04 -2.11 15.34
N GLY A 151 35.16 -1.46 14.57
CA GLY A 151 33.81 -1.08 14.98
C GLY A 151 33.70 0.30 15.63
N LYS A 152 34.74 1.14 15.52
CA LYS A 152 34.71 2.52 16.05
C LYS A 152 33.89 3.42 15.13
N THR A 153 34.01 3.23 13.82
CA THR A 153 33.19 3.91 12.79
C THR A 153 32.51 2.89 11.89
N TRP A 154 31.35 3.28 11.34
CA TRP A 154 30.49 2.41 10.53
C TRP A 154 29.97 3.17 9.32
N GLU A 155 30.12 2.59 8.12
CA GLU A 155 29.47 3.06 6.89
C GLU A 155 28.26 2.17 6.59
N THR A 156 27.05 2.70 6.76
CA THR A 156 25.83 2.03 6.30
C THR A 156 25.83 2.01 4.78
N ASN A 157 25.74 0.81 4.22
CA ASN A 157 25.94 0.59 2.79
C ASN A 157 24.83 -0.21 2.11
N TRP A 158 23.84 -0.66 2.87
CA TRP A 158 22.66 -1.31 2.34
C TRP A 158 21.48 -1.11 3.28
N HIS A 159 20.35 -0.70 2.72
CA HIS A 159 19.05 -0.67 3.36
C HIS A 159 18.09 -1.62 2.64
N MET A 160 17.28 -2.32 3.41
CA MET A 160 16.14 -3.11 2.96
C MET A 160 14.91 -2.69 3.75
N TRP A 161 13.88 -2.29 3.04
CA TRP A 161 12.57 -2.02 3.60
C TRP A 161 11.61 -3.10 3.16
N MET A 162 11.17 -3.90 4.13
CA MET A 162 10.32 -5.06 3.89
C MET A 162 8.87 -4.75 4.22
N ARG A 163 7.96 -5.20 3.35
CA ARG A 163 6.51 -5.14 3.57
C ARG A 163 5.88 -6.49 3.35
N ARG A 164 5.00 -6.89 4.28
CA ARG A 164 4.35 -8.20 4.22
C ARG A 164 3.40 -8.23 3.03
N ILE A 165 3.44 -9.33 2.28
CA ILE A 165 2.50 -9.62 1.20
C ILE A 165 1.75 -10.92 1.49
N ASP A 166 0.53 -11.01 0.99
CA ASP A 166 -0.27 -12.23 1.04
C ASP A 166 0.13 -13.24 -0.06
N GLU A 167 -0.59 -14.35 -0.14
CA GLU A 167 -0.34 -15.40 -1.14
C GLU A 167 -0.52 -14.94 -2.60
N HIS A 168 -1.24 -13.83 -2.81
CA HIS A 168 -1.50 -13.21 -4.11
C HIS A 168 -0.51 -12.07 -4.43
N GLY A 169 0.46 -11.82 -3.54
CA GLY A 169 1.43 -10.73 -3.70
C GLY A 169 0.86 -9.34 -3.37
N ARG A 170 -0.28 -9.27 -2.69
CA ARG A 170 -0.88 -8.01 -2.23
C ARG A 170 -0.29 -7.63 -0.90
N LEU A 171 -0.04 -6.34 -0.70
CA LEU A 171 0.42 -5.84 0.59
C LEU A 171 -0.65 -6.08 1.68
N VAL A 172 -0.18 -6.48 2.87
CA VAL A 172 -1.05 -6.64 4.04
C VAL A 172 -1.05 -5.32 4.81
N HIS A 173 -2.22 -4.72 4.96
CA HIS A 173 -2.37 -3.41 5.59
C HIS A 173 -3.25 -3.47 6.83
N ASP A 174 -2.87 -2.65 7.81
CA ASP A 174 -3.69 -2.29 8.97
C ASP A 174 -3.75 -0.77 8.96
N ASP A 175 -4.89 -0.21 8.52
CA ASP A 175 -5.06 1.23 8.33
C ASP A 175 -5.96 1.81 9.43
N ALA A 176 -5.48 1.71 10.67
CA ALA A 176 -6.17 2.25 11.84
C ALA A 176 -6.36 3.78 11.74
N VAL A 177 -5.42 4.46 11.06
CA VAL A 177 -5.50 5.89 10.75
C VAL A 177 -5.21 6.10 9.27
N ILE A 178 -6.01 6.94 8.60
CA ILE A 178 -5.78 7.37 7.23
C ILE A 178 -5.68 8.89 7.13
N GLU A 179 -5.05 9.35 6.07
CA GLU A 179 -5.10 10.74 5.63
C GLU A 179 -5.84 10.84 4.30
N LEU A 180 -6.92 11.61 4.27
CA LEU A 180 -7.53 12.06 3.02
C LEU A 180 -6.94 13.42 2.64
N ARG A 181 -6.10 13.42 1.59
CA ARG A 181 -5.31 14.57 1.16
C ARG A 181 -5.88 15.15 -0.12
N GLN A 182 -6.13 16.46 -0.12
CA GLN A 182 -6.76 17.19 -1.22
C GLN A 182 -5.82 18.32 -1.64
N TYR A 183 -5.01 18.08 -2.66
CA TYR A 183 -4.01 19.06 -3.11
C TYR A 183 -4.61 19.97 -4.18
N GLN A 184 -4.42 21.27 -4.00
CA GLN A 184 -4.64 22.23 -5.05
C GLN A 184 -3.35 22.36 -5.87
N MET A 185 -3.46 22.11 -7.15
CA MET A 185 -2.36 22.11 -8.11
C MET A 185 -2.22 23.49 -8.74
N GLN A 186 -1.02 23.78 -9.22
CA GLN A 186 -0.82 24.84 -10.20
C GLN A 186 -1.62 24.52 -11.47
N PRO A 187 -2.19 25.53 -12.16
CA PRO A 187 -3.04 25.32 -13.33
C PRO A 187 -2.41 24.42 -14.39
N GLY A 188 -3.11 23.34 -14.76
CA GLY A 188 -2.69 22.37 -15.78
C GLY A 188 -1.57 21.41 -15.36
N ARG A 189 -1.12 21.43 -14.10
CA ARG A 189 0.03 20.63 -13.63
C ARG A 189 -0.34 19.40 -12.80
N ARG A 190 -1.63 19.09 -12.67
CA ARG A 190 -2.10 17.90 -11.91
C ARG A 190 -1.46 16.61 -12.42
N ASP A 191 -1.53 16.35 -13.73
CA ASP A 191 -1.06 15.08 -14.28
C ASP A 191 0.48 14.93 -14.21
N GLU A 192 1.22 16.04 -14.19
CA GLU A 192 2.67 16.03 -13.94
C GLU A 192 2.98 15.51 -12.52
N LEU A 193 2.22 15.95 -11.51
CA LEU A 193 2.37 15.40 -10.16
C LEU A 193 1.94 13.94 -10.11
N VAL A 194 0.83 13.57 -10.74
CA VAL A 194 0.35 12.18 -10.75
C VAL A 194 1.42 11.25 -11.33
N GLU A 195 2.04 11.61 -12.46
CA GLU A 195 3.10 10.82 -13.08
C GLU A 195 4.33 10.69 -12.18
N LEU A 196 4.79 11.80 -11.59
CA LEU A 196 5.92 11.80 -10.65
C LEU A 196 5.60 10.94 -9.41
N PHE A 197 4.39 11.09 -8.87
CA PHE A 197 3.95 10.41 -7.67
C PHE A 197 3.85 8.90 -7.91
N GLU A 198 3.22 8.48 -9.01
CA GLU A 198 3.12 7.07 -9.39
C GLU A 198 4.46 6.44 -9.70
N ARG A 199 5.41 7.17 -10.28
CA ARG A 199 6.73 6.62 -10.62
C ARG A 199 7.68 6.56 -9.43
N GLU A 200 7.70 7.59 -8.59
CA GLU A 200 8.76 7.77 -7.59
C GLU A 200 8.26 7.63 -6.14
N PHE A 201 6.98 7.88 -5.86
CA PHE A 201 6.49 8.07 -4.48
C PHE A 201 5.57 6.97 -3.95
N VAL A 202 4.99 6.12 -4.79
CA VAL A 202 4.14 5.01 -4.31
C VAL A 202 4.99 4.01 -3.54
N GLU A 203 5.89 3.30 -4.23
CA GLU A 203 6.70 2.23 -3.63
C GLU A 203 7.64 2.74 -2.55
N THR A 204 8.10 3.99 -2.65
CA THR A 204 9.07 4.56 -1.70
C THR A 204 8.40 5.01 -0.41
N GLN A 205 7.13 5.43 -0.45
CA GLN A 205 6.31 5.59 0.75
C GLN A 205 5.94 4.23 1.34
N GLU A 206 5.58 3.26 0.49
CA GLU A 206 5.24 1.90 0.91
C GLU A 206 6.39 1.22 1.63
N ALA A 207 7.61 1.35 1.12
CA ALA A 207 8.82 0.86 1.74
C ALA A 207 8.95 1.33 3.20
N VAL A 208 8.70 2.61 3.48
CA VAL A 208 8.94 3.16 4.82
C VAL A 208 7.76 3.06 5.78
N GLY A 209 6.70 2.34 5.43
CA GLY A 209 5.61 2.08 6.37
C GLY A 209 4.23 2.58 5.94
N ILE A 210 4.15 3.42 4.91
CA ILE A 210 2.91 4.10 4.49
C ILE A 210 2.11 3.19 3.55
N HIS A 211 0.80 3.06 3.70
CA HIS A 211 -0.02 2.38 2.70
C HIS A 211 -0.63 3.41 1.75
N VAL A 212 -0.34 3.37 0.45
CA VAL A 212 -0.90 4.34 -0.51
C VAL A 212 -2.22 3.80 -1.11
N ILE A 213 -3.29 3.82 -0.30
CA ILE A 213 -4.60 3.21 -0.60
C ILE A 213 -5.20 3.66 -1.94
N GLY A 214 -5.24 4.97 -2.21
CA GLY A 214 -5.93 5.47 -3.40
C GLY A 214 -5.34 6.76 -3.92
N GLN A 215 -5.29 6.91 -5.24
CA GLN A 215 -4.87 8.11 -5.93
C GLN A 215 -5.93 8.46 -6.96
N PHE A 216 -6.32 9.73 -7.03
CA PHE A 216 -7.48 10.15 -7.79
C PHE A 216 -7.28 11.50 -8.48
N ARG A 217 -7.87 11.59 -9.66
CA ARG A 217 -8.19 12.85 -10.33
C ARG A 217 -9.56 13.29 -9.85
N ASP A 218 -9.68 14.53 -9.37
CA ASP A 218 -11.01 15.12 -9.23
C ASP A 218 -11.58 15.39 -10.63
N LEU A 219 -12.76 14.84 -10.90
CA LEU A 219 -13.43 14.90 -12.20
C LEU A 219 -14.19 16.22 -12.40
N ASP A 220 -14.46 16.94 -11.32
CA ASP A 220 -15.14 18.23 -11.34
C ASP A 220 -14.13 19.39 -11.22
N GLU A 221 -12.94 19.14 -10.67
CA GLU A 221 -11.89 20.14 -10.46
C GLU A 221 -10.55 19.71 -11.12
N PRO A 222 -10.24 20.19 -12.34
CA PRO A 222 -9.11 19.68 -13.13
C PRO A 222 -7.74 19.89 -12.49
N ASP A 223 -7.62 20.90 -11.61
CA ASP A 223 -6.39 21.23 -10.88
C ASP A 223 -6.40 20.70 -9.44
N ARG A 224 -7.21 19.68 -9.13
CA ARG A 224 -7.19 19.02 -7.82
C ARG A 224 -6.71 17.58 -7.92
N TYR A 225 -5.72 17.25 -7.09
CA TYR A 225 -5.24 15.88 -6.89
C TYR A 225 -5.67 15.39 -5.52
N VAL A 226 -6.41 14.29 -5.47
CA VAL A 226 -6.92 13.71 -4.22
C VAL A 226 -6.29 12.35 -4.03
N TRP A 227 -5.82 12.06 -2.82
CA TRP A 227 -5.24 10.75 -2.53
C TRP A 227 -5.44 10.39 -1.06
N VAL A 228 -5.39 9.08 -0.80
CA VAL A 228 -5.58 8.49 0.51
C VAL A 228 -4.36 7.64 0.84
N ARG A 229 -3.82 7.82 2.04
CA ARG A 229 -2.81 6.94 2.60
C ARG A 229 -3.15 6.49 4.01
N GLY A 230 -2.77 5.28 4.37
CA GLY A 230 -3.06 4.65 5.65
C GLY A 230 -1.81 4.31 6.46
N PHE A 231 -2.02 4.17 7.76
CA PHE A 231 -1.01 3.86 8.76
C PHE A 231 -1.59 2.93 9.83
N PRO A 232 -0.78 2.02 10.42
CA PRO A 232 -1.19 1.21 11.57
C PRO A 232 -1.51 1.99 12.84
N GLY A 233 -1.08 3.26 12.92
CA GLY A 233 -1.31 4.12 14.06
C GLY A 233 -0.47 5.39 14.00
N MET A 234 -0.69 6.28 14.96
CA MET A 234 -0.04 7.60 15.00
C MET A 234 1.48 7.55 15.23
N ARG A 235 1.96 6.53 15.93
CA ARG A 235 3.40 6.32 16.17
C ARG A 235 4.10 5.88 14.88
N GLU A 236 3.53 4.90 14.20
CA GLU A 236 4.00 4.37 12.93
C GLU A 236 3.92 5.43 11.83
N ARG A 237 2.84 6.22 11.82
CA ARG A 237 2.71 7.41 10.98
C ARG A 237 3.89 8.36 11.17
N ALA A 238 4.19 8.76 12.40
CA ALA A 238 5.29 9.68 12.67
C ALA A 238 6.64 9.12 12.19
N ALA A 239 6.91 7.83 12.45
CA ALA A 239 8.13 7.17 12.00
C ALA A 239 8.23 7.13 10.47
N ALA A 240 7.18 6.67 9.79
CA ALA A 240 7.14 6.53 8.34
C ALA A 240 7.26 7.88 7.62
N LEU A 241 6.58 8.92 8.12
CA LEU A 241 6.70 10.28 7.57
C LEU A 241 8.11 10.84 7.76
N ASN A 242 8.73 10.65 8.93
CA ASN A 242 10.12 11.06 9.12
C ASN A 242 11.04 10.33 8.13
N SER A 243 10.92 9.01 8.02
CA SER A 243 11.72 8.20 7.09
C SER A 243 11.55 8.65 5.63
N PHE A 244 10.32 8.94 5.18
CA PHE A 244 10.07 9.38 3.80
C PHE A 244 10.61 10.79 3.54
N TYR A 245 10.16 11.79 4.31
CA TYR A 245 10.41 13.21 4.00
C TYR A 245 11.84 13.66 4.32
N PHE A 246 12.54 12.97 5.22
CA PHE A 246 13.98 13.17 5.40
C PHE A 246 14.83 12.20 4.59
N GLY A 247 14.20 11.23 3.92
CA GLY A 247 14.86 10.22 3.10
C GLY A 247 15.33 10.74 1.74
N PRO A 248 16.26 10.02 1.09
CA PRO A 248 16.93 10.47 -0.13
C PRO A 248 15.98 10.62 -1.33
N VAL A 249 14.93 9.80 -1.42
CA VAL A 249 13.96 9.87 -2.52
C VAL A 249 13.22 11.21 -2.49
N TRP A 250 12.64 11.59 -1.35
CA TRP A 250 11.97 12.89 -1.25
C TRP A 250 12.95 14.02 -1.53
N GLN A 251 14.17 13.99 -0.96
CA GLN A 251 15.17 15.04 -1.20
C GLN A 251 15.53 15.19 -2.69
N ARG A 252 15.55 14.07 -3.45
CA ARG A 252 15.83 14.07 -4.89
C ARG A 252 14.71 14.68 -5.73
N HIS A 253 13.46 14.46 -5.34
CA HIS A 253 12.29 14.78 -6.17
C HIS A 253 11.42 15.93 -5.64
N ARG A 254 11.66 16.43 -4.42
CA ARG A 254 10.83 17.45 -3.76
C ARG A 254 10.70 18.73 -4.58
N ASP A 255 11.74 19.16 -5.30
CA ASP A 255 11.69 20.43 -6.04
C ASP A 255 10.75 20.32 -7.25
N ALA A 256 10.76 19.18 -7.94
CA ALA A 256 9.81 18.86 -9.01
C ALA A 256 8.38 18.74 -8.46
N ALA A 257 8.20 18.03 -7.35
CA ALA A 257 6.89 17.90 -6.71
C ALA A 257 6.35 19.27 -6.27
N ASN A 258 7.13 20.04 -5.52
CA ASN A 258 6.76 21.36 -5.00
C ASN A 258 6.43 22.35 -6.11
N ALA A 259 7.10 22.27 -7.27
CA ALA A 259 6.79 23.15 -8.40
C ALA A 259 5.36 22.97 -8.93
N THR A 260 4.77 21.79 -8.77
CA THR A 260 3.39 21.49 -9.22
C THR A 260 2.32 21.92 -8.22
N LEU A 261 2.67 22.12 -6.95
CA LEU A 261 1.73 22.37 -5.86
C LEU A 261 1.40 23.87 -5.72
N LEU A 262 0.12 24.19 -5.55
CA LEU A 262 -0.34 25.51 -5.08
C LEU A 262 -0.63 25.47 -3.58
N ASP A 263 -1.33 24.43 -3.12
CA ASP A 263 -1.64 24.19 -1.70
C ASP A 263 -1.72 22.67 -1.45
N ASN A 264 -1.17 22.21 -0.32
CA ASN A 264 -1.18 20.82 0.10
C ASN A 264 -1.65 20.59 1.55
N ASP A 265 -2.19 21.64 2.19
CA ASP A 265 -2.53 21.65 3.62
C ASP A 265 -3.94 21.11 3.91
N ASN A 266 -4.80 20.98 2.89
CA ASN A 266 -6.15 20.42 3.04
C ASN A 266 -6.10 18.89 3.22
N VAL A 267 -5.83 18.49 4.47
CA VAL A 267 -5.67 17.09 4.87
C VAL A 267 -6.58 16.80 6.06
N LEU A 268 -7.39 15.76 5.94
CA LEU A 268 -8.18 15.21 7.04
C LEU A 268 -7.47 13.97 7.59
N LEU A 269 -7.26 13.95 8.91
CA LEU A 269 -6.80 12.77 9.64
C LEU A 269 -8.02 12.00 10.14
N LEU A 270 -8.15 10.74 9.76
CA LEU A 270 -9.37 9.97 9.94
C LEU A 270 -9.09 8.57 10.50
N LYS A 271 -10.05 8.01 11.22
CA LYS A 271 -10.09 6.61 11.67
C LYS A 271 -11.38 5.95 11.18
N PRO A 272 -11.44 4.62 11.00
CA PRO A 272 -12.69 3.95 10.63
C PRO A 272 -13.83 4.33 11.59
N ALA A 273 -15.01 4.66 11.03
CA ALA A 273 -16.17 5.03 11.84
C ALA A 273 -16.61 3.90 12.78
N ARG A 274 -16.48 2.65 12.32
CA ARG A 274 -16.76 1.43 13.09
C ARG A 274 -15.71 0.36 12.76
N ALA A 275 -15.62 -0.66 13.59
CA ALA A 275 -14.80 -1.83 13.29
C ALA A 275 -15.22 -2.43 11.94
N GLY A 276 -14.27 -2.53 11.00
CA GLY A 276 -14.52 -3.07 9.65
C GLY A 276 -15.21 -2.10 8.68
N SER A 277 -15.39 -0.82 9.02
CA SER A 277 -15.96 0.17 8.11
C SER A 277 -14.94 0.85 7.21
N GLY A 278 -13.64 0.61 7.40
CA GLY A 278 -12.59 1.13 6.53
C GLY A 278 -12.52 0.43 5.17
N PHE A 279 -11.64 0.90 4.30
CA PHE A 279 -11.39 0.24 3.02
C PHE A 279 -10.99 -1.22 3.20
N LYS A 280 -11.53 -2.07 2.33
CA LYS A 280 -11.12 -3.48 2.25
C LYS A 280 -9.76 -3.59 1.54
N PRO A 281 -9.00 -4.67 1.80
CA PRO A 281 -7.78 -4.95 1.03
C PRO A 281 -8.07 -4.98 -0.48
N ALA A 282 -7.12 -4.50 -1.28
CA ALA A 282 -7.23 -4.48 -2.73
C ALA A 282 -7.56 -5.86 -3.30
N ALA A 283 -8.37 -5.91 -4.36
CA ALA A 283 -8.75 -7.18 -4.98
C ALA A 283 -7.57 -7.86 -5.69
N SER A 284 -6.59 -7.09 -6.14
CA SER A 284 -5.41 -7.56 -6.85
C SER A 284 -4.15 -6.79 -6.44
N ALA A 285 -2.98 -7.30 -6.82
CA ALA A 285 -1.73 -6.55 -6.69
C ALA A 285 -1.79 -5.25 -7.50
N ARG A 286 -1.06 -4.23 -7.03
CA ARG A 286 -0.97 -2.93 -7.69
C ARG A 286 -0.42 -3.09 -9.11
N ALA A 287 -0.98 -2.32 -10.04
CA ALA A 287 -0.47 -2.26 -11.41
C ALA A 287 1.01 -1.82 -11.44
N PRO A 288 1.83 -2.34 -12.37
CA PRO A 288 3.25 -1.99 -12.44
C PRO A 288 3.48 -0.51 -12.78
N VAL A 289 4.68 -0.02 -12.47
CA VAL A 289 5.12 1.34 -12.86
C VAL A 289 5.01 1.49 -14.39
N GLY A 290 4.43 2.61 -14.84
CA GLY A 290 4.19 2.89 -16.25
C GLY A 290 2.85 2.38 -16.79
N ALA A 291 2.03 1.72 -15.98
CA ALA A 291 0.63 1.49 -16.32
C ALA A 291 -0.10 2.83 -16.48
N ASP A 292 -0.84 2.99 -17.59
CA ASP A 292 -1.48 4.23 -18.00
C ASP A 292 -2.99 4.10 -18.25
N THR A 293 -3.51 2.87 -18.21
CA THR A 293 -4.92 2.57 -18.42
C THR A 293 -5.74 3.02 -17.21
N LEU A 294 -6.57 4.04 -17.40
CA LEU A 294 -7.43 4.55 -16.33
C LEU A 294 -8.64 3.63 -16.11
N PRO A 295 -8.96 3.28 -14.84
CA PRO A 295 -10.18 2.56 -14.52
C PRO A 295 -11.41 3.38 -14.90
N PRO A 296 -12.48 2.74 -15.41
CA PRO A 296 -13.72 3.45 -15.72
C PRO A 296 -14.48 3.85 -14.45
N SER A 297 -14.17 3.23 -13.31
CA SER A 297 -14.88 3.41 -12.06
C SER A 297 -14.83 4.85 -11.55
N VAL A 298 -15.93 5.27 -10.92
CA VAL A 298 -16.04 6.57 -10.28
C VAL A 298 -16.22 6.37 -8.79
N TYR A 299 -15.43 7.09 -8.00
CA TYR A 299 -15.61 7.17 -6.56
C TYR A 299 -16.24 8.51 -6.18
N VAL A 300 -17.05 8.50 -5.14
CA VAL A 300 -17.50 9.71 -4.47
C VAL A 300 -17.02 9.66 -3.04
N ALA A 301 -16.26 10.68 -2.63
CA ALA A 301 -15.97 10.93 -1.22
C ALA A 301 -16.90 12.04 -0.73
N GLY A 302 -17.83 11.70 0.15
CA GLY A 302 -18.71 12.68 0.80
C GLY A 302 -18.18 13.06 2.17
N ILE A 303 -17.91 14.35 2.37
CA ILE A 303 -17.37 14.93 3.61
C ILE A 303 -18.47 15.72 4.30
N CYS A 304 -18.97 15.19 5.41
CA CYS A 304 -19.97 15.81 6.26
C CYS A 304 -19.27 16.53 7.42
N SER A 305 -19.27 17.86 7.44
CA SER A 305 -18.80 18.62 8.61
C SER A 305 -19.86 18.62 9.70
N LEU A 306 -19.49 18.31 10.94
CA LEU A 306 -20.43 18.04 12.03
C LEU A 306 -20.34 19.07 13.16
N ASN A 307 -21.47 19.33 13.81
CA ASN A 307 -21.57 20.18 15.00
C ASN A 307 -21.02 19.46 16.26
N ALA A 308 -21.14 18.13 16.31
CA ALA A 308 -20.67 17.26 17.38
C ALA A 308 -19.77 16.13 16.82
N PRO A 309 -18.99 15.42 17.66
CA PRO A 309 -18.35 14.17 17.25
C PRO A 309 -19.34 13.23 16.57
N ALA A 310 -18.90 12.51 15.55
CA ALA A 310 -19.78 11.64 14.76
C ALA A 310 -20.36 10.50 15.62
N GLU A 311 -19.57 10.05 16.60
CA GLU A 311 -19.92 9.00 17.56
C GLU A 311 -21.07 9.40 18.51
N ASP A 312 -21.48 10.68 18.54
CA ASP A 312 -22.62 11.17 19.31
C ASP A 312 -23.97 10.97 18.56
N GLY A 313 -24.01 10.05 17.58
CA GLY A 313 -25.24 9.57 16.94
C GLY A 313 -25.34 9.80 15.43
N PHE A 314 -24.44 10.59 14.82
CA PHE A 314 -24.45 10.78 13.37
C PHE A 314 -24.03 9.51 12.62
N ASP A 315 -23.13 8.71 13.19
CA ASP A 315 -22.74 7.41 12.63
C ASP A 315 -23.92 6.43 12.55
N ASP A 316 -24.78 6.40 13.58
CA ASP A 316 -26.02 5.61 13.62
C ASP A 316 -27.06 6.16 12.64
N LEU A 317 -27.21 7.49 12.57
CA LEU A 317 -28.07 8.15 11.59
C LEU A 317 -27.64 7.82 10.15
N PHE A 318 -26.34 7.88 9.88
CA PHE A 318 -25.80 7.57 8.55
C PHE A 318 -26.14 6.13 8.15
N GLU A 319 -25.84 5.15 9.01
CA GLU A 319 -26.08 3.75 8.70
C GLU A 319 -27.57 3.41 8.57
N SER A 320 -28.44 4.04 9.37
CA SER A 320 -29.88 3.74 9.38
C SER A 320 -30.67 4.48 8.30
N ALA A 321 -30.26 5.70 7.92
CA ALA A 321 -31.03 6.57 7.03
C ALA A 321 -30.33 6.86 5.69
N PHE A 322 -29.06 7.27 5.70
CA PHE A 322 -28.34 7.66 4.48
C PHE A 322 -27.85 6.45 3.69
N ALA A 323 -27.21 5.49 4.35
CA ALA A 323 -26.57 4.34 3.70
C ALA A 323 -27.55 3.45 2.91
N PRO A 324 -28.79 3.16 3.39
CA PRO A 324 -29.76 2.40 2.61
C PRO A 324 -30.22 3.14 1.34
N LEU A 325 -30.35 4.47 1.40
CA LEU A 325 -30.73 5.30 0.24
C LEU A 325 -29.60 5.35 -0.79
N LEU A 326 -28.35 5.54 -0.34
CA LEU A 326 -27.17 5.48 -1.20
C LEU A 326 -27.07 4.12 -1.91
N ARG A 327 -27.13 3.01 -1.16
CA ARG A 327 -27.10 1.66 -1.73
C ARG A 327 -28.28 1.42 -2.68
N GLY A 328 -29.48 1.87 -2.30
CA GLY A 328 -30.68 1.76 -3.13
C GLY A 328 -30.61 2.56 -4.44
N SER A 329 -29.77 3.60 -4.51
CA SER A 329 -29.52 4.35 -5.74
C SER A 329 -28.57 3.66 -6.72
N GLY A 330 -27.92 2.56 -6.29
CA GLY A 330 -26.90 1.84 -7.06
C GLY A 330 -25.47 2.15 -6.63
N ALA A 331 -25.26 2.88 -5.53
CA ALA A 331 -23.94 3.15 -4.99
C ALA A 331 -23.39 1.94 -4.22
N GLU A 332 -22.16 1.53 -4.50
CA GLU A 332 -21.43 0.58 -3.67
C GLU A 332 -20.73 1.35 -2.54
N LEU A 333 -21.28 1.33 -1.32
CA LEU A 333 -20.61 1.98 -0.19
C LEU A 333 -19.40 1.14 0.25
N VAL A 334 -18.19 1.67 0.06
CA VAL A 334 -16.93 0.92 0.25
C VAL A 334 -16.24 1.23 1.58
N ALA A 335 -16.44 2.42 2.15
CA ALA A 335 -15.87 2.76 3.44
C ALA A 335 -16.56 3.96 4.12
N THR A 336 -16.49 4.01 5.46
CA THR A 336 -16.87 5.16 6.29
C THR A 336 -15.84 5.41 7.39
N TYR A 337 -15.57 6.70 7.61
CA TYR A 337 -14.50 7.22 8.46
C TYR A 337 -15.01 8.42 9.27
N VAL A 338 -14.37 8.68 10.41
CA VAL A 338 -14.59 9.86 11.25
C VAL A 338 -13.27 10.54 11.56
N THR A 339 -13.28 11.80 12.01
CA THR A 339 -12.06 12.48 12.46
C THR A 339 -11.31 11.63 13.50
N ASP A 340 -10.01 11.44 13.30
CA ASP A 340 -9.11 11.05 14.38
C ASP A 340 -8.63 12.31 15.11
N ALA A 341 -9.00 12.46 16.38
CA ALA A 341 -8.71 13.65 17.18
C ALA A 341 -7.30 13.67 17.77
N SER A 342 -6.43 12.72 17.40
CA SER A 342 -5.02 12.71 17.80
C SER A 342 -4.29 13.95 17.30
N GLU A 343 -3.42 14.51 18.13
CA GLU A 343 -2.57 15.65 17.75
C GLU A 343 -1.67 15.31 16.55
N ASN A 344 -1.39 16.30 15.70
CA ASN A 344 -0.48 16.09 14.58
C ASN A 344 0.97 15.89 15.04
N THR A 345 1.42 14.63 15.00
CA THR A 345 2.79 14.24 15.35
C THR A 345 3.85 14.58 14.29
N PHE A 346 3.47 15.23 13.19
CA PHE A 346 4.40 15.67 12.13
C PHE A 346 4.07 17.09 11.62
N PRO A 347 4.42 18.15 12.38
CA PRO A 347 3.97 19.53 12.11
C PRO A 347 4.37 20.13 10.75
N ARG A 348 5.36 19.54 10.07
CA ARG A 348 5.78 19.98 8.72
C ARG A 348 4.75 19.68 7.64
N LEU A 349 3.81 18.78 7.91
CA LEU A 349 2.67 18.49 7.04
C LEU A 349 1.42 18.82 7.84
N PRO A 350 0.82 19.99 7.59
CA PRO A 350 -0.42 20.36 8.24
C PRO A 350 -1.50 19.32 8.02
N VAL A 351 -2.33 19.15 9.05
CA VAL A 351 -3.62 18.47 8.99
C VAL A 351 -4.64 19.40 9.62
N ARG A 352 -5.90 19.28 9.21
CA ARG A 352 -7.01 20.09 9.73
C ARG A 352 -7.36 19.62 11.14
N GLU A 353 -6.73 20.23 12.14
CA GLU A 353 -6.96 19.93 13.55
C GLU A 353 -8.23 20.61 14.08
N GLY A 354 -8.88 19.99 15.07
CA GLY A 354 -10.08 20.53 15.72
C GLY A 354 -11.38 20.42 14.92
N GLU A 355 -11.30 19.91 13.69
CA GLU A 355 -12.48 19.68 12.87
C GLU A 355 -13.17 18.35 13.17
N ARG A 356 -14.49 18.31 12.97
CA ARG A 356 -15.31 17.13 13.18
C ARG A 356 -15.98 16.77 11.86
N VAL A 357 -15.55 15.67 11.27
CA VAL A 357 -16.09 15.22 10.00
C VAL A 357 -16.48 13.74 10.07
N PHE A 358 -17.53 13.40 9.34
CA PHE A 358 -17.83 12.04 8.91
C PHE A 358 -17.59 11.97 7.40
N VAL A 359 -16.80 11.01 6.96
CA VAL A 359 -16.43 10.82 5.56
C VAL A 359 -16.91 9.46 5.09
N TRP A 360 -17.62 9.41 3.97
CA TRP A 360 -18.02 8.17 3.33
C TRP A 360 -17.47 8.09 1.91
N PHE A 361 -17.16 6.87 1.48
CA PHE A 361 -16.70 6.56 0.13
C PHE A 361 -17.67 5.60 -0.53
N ALA A 362 -18.15 5.97 -1.71
CA ALA A 362 -18.95 5.10 -2.56
C ALA A 362 -18.30 4.92 -3.93
N ARG A 363 -18.43 3.73 -4.50
CA ARG A 363 -18.00 3.38 -5.85
C ARG A 363 -19.19 3.24 -6.78
N TYR A 364 -18.97 3.61 -8.03
CA TYR A 364 -19.83 3.38 -9.18
C TYR A 364 -19.01 2.75 -10.30
N ALA A 365 -19.66 1.95 -11.16
CA ALA A 365 -18.99 1.26 -12.26
C ALA A 365 -18.36 2.23 -13.27
N ASP A 366 -19.03 3.37 -13.52
CA ASP A 366 -18.61 4.45 -14.42
C ASP A 366 -19.41 5.75 -14.16
N GLU A 367 -19.11 6.79 -14.96
CA GLU A 367 -19.78 8.10 -14.90
C GLU A 367 -21.29 8.03 -15.19
N ASP A 368 -21.74 7.13 -16.07
CA ASP A 368 -23.16 6.99 -16.41
C ASP A 368 -23.95 6.41 -15.23
N HIS A 369 -23.39 5.38 -14.59
CA HIS A 369 -23.97 4.79 -13.38
C HIS A 369 -24.02 5.79 -12.23
N TRP A 370 -22.95 6.57 -12.03
CA TRP A 370 -22.95 7.67 -11.06
C TRP A 370 -24.02 8.72 -11.37
N ALA A 371 -24.14 9.15 -12.62
CA ALA A 371 -25.11 10.15 -13.04
C ALA A 371 -26.56 9.65 -12.90
N GLN A 372 -26.80 8.37 -13.16
CA GLN A 372 -28.11 7.74 -12.90
C GLN A 372 -28.43 7.68 -11.41
N ALA A 373 -27.49 7.19 -10.59
CA ALA A 373 -27.66 7.08 -9.15
C ALA A 373 -27.92 8.44 -8.50
N THR A 374 -27.12 9.46 -8.86
CA THR A 374 -27.27 10.83 -8.36
C THR A 374 -28.62 11.43 -8.73
N ARG A 375 -29.09 11.22 -9.97
CA ARG A 375 -30.44 11.66 -10.39
C ARG A 375 -31.53 10.95 -9.59
N SER A 376 -31.42 9.63 -9.41
CA SER A 376 -32.38 8.85 -8.62
C SER A 376 -32.47 9.36 -7.19
N LEU A 377 -31.32 9.56 -6.54
CA LEU A 377 -31.21 10.02 -5.17
C LEU A 377 -31.76 11.44 -5.01
N ASN A 378 -31.43 12.35 -5.92
CA ASN A 378 -31.96 13.71 -5.93
C ASN A 378 -33.48 13.77 -6.12
N LEU A 379 -34.11 12.76 -6.73
CA LEU A 379 -35.55 12.67 -6.92
C LEU A 379 -36.26 11.96 -5.75
N ASP A 380 -35.54 11.23 -4.89
CA ASP A 380 -36.13 10.54 -3.74
C ASP A 380 -36.48 11.54 -2.63
N PRO A 381 -37.76 11.69 -2.24
CA PRO A 381 -38.15 12.62 -1.19
C PRO A 381 -37.52 12.25 0.17
N ARG A 382 -37.26 10.96 0.44
CA ARG A 382 -36.65 10.50 1.70
C ARG A 382 -35.22 11.01 1.84
N TRP A 383 -34.48 11.07 0.72
CA TRP A 383 -33.12 11.62 0.71
C TRP A 383 -33.13 13.10 1.09
N ARG A 384 -34.05 13.86 0.50
CA ARG A 384 -34.18 15.30 0.78
C ARG A 384 -34.59 15.56 2.22
N GLU A 385 -35.54 14.79 2.75
CA GLU A 385 -36.00 14.89 4.14
C GLU A 385 -34.86 14.63 5.12
N VAL A 386 -34.18 13.49 4.98
CA VAL A 386 -33.05 13.11 5.85
C VAL A 386 -31.90 14.12 5.75
N LEU A 387 -31.59 14.65 4.56
CA LEU A 387 -30.56 15.67 4.40
C LEU A 387 -30.96 17.00 5.06
N VAL A 388 -32.21 17.43 4.94
CA VAL A 388 -32.69 18.67 5.59
C VAL A 388 -32.66 18.53 7.10
N ASP A 389 -33.12 17.41 7.65
CA ASP A 389 -33.08 17.16 9.09
C ASP A 389 -31.64 17.18 9.61
N ALA A 390 -30.73 16.51 8.92
CA ALA A 390 -29.30 16.54 9.26
C ALA A 390 -28.70 17.96 9.15
N MET A 391 -29.11 18.77 8.17
CA MET A 391 -28.69 20.17 8.04
C MET A 391 -29.19 21.07 9.18
N LEU A 392 -30.34 20.75 9.79
CA LEU A 392 -30.90 21.52 10.90
C LEU A 392 -30.30 21.12 12.26
N GLY A 393 -29.76 19.91 12.38
CA GLY A 393 -29.21 19.36 13.63
C GLY A 393 -27.72 19.08 13.57
N ASP A 394 -27.35 18.00 12.88
CA ASP A 394 -26.04 17.36 13.01
C ASP A 394 -24.92 18.05 12.22
N LEU A 395 -25.25 18.57 11.04
CA LEU A 395 -24.28 19.07 10.07
C LEU A 395 -23.99 20.57 10.29
N ALA A 396 -22.71 20.94 10.25
CA ALA A 396 -22.26 22.32 10.37
C ALA A 396 -22.36 23.10 9.05
N ALA A 397 -22.32 22.39 7.93
CA ALA A 397 -22.44 22.92 6.57
C ALA A 397 -22.88 21.82 5.60
N ALA A 398 -23.33 22.22 4.41
CA ALA A 398 -23.68 21.28 3.34
C ALA A 398 -22.52 20.29 3.06
N PRO A 399 -22.80 18.99 2.87
CA PRO A 399 -21.75 18.02 2.59
C PRO A 399 -20.96 18.39 1.33
N VAL A 400 -19.64 18.26 1.39
CA VAL A 400 -18.77 18.39 0.21
C VAL A 400 -18.68 17.04 -0.46
N LEU A 401 -18.96 16.99 -1.77
CA LEU A 401 -18.82 15.77 -2.57
C LEU A 401 -17.64 15.92 -3.51
N LEU A 402 -16.69 15.00 -3.44
CA LEU A 402 -15.57 14.90 -4.38
C LEU A 402 -15.88 13.76 -5.36
N ARG A 403 -15.94 14.05 -6.66
CA ARG A 403 -16.12 13.04 -7.71
C ARG A 403 -14.75 12.64 -8.24
N LEU A 404 -14.36 11.40 -8.03
CA LEU A 404 -12.98 10.95 -8.09
C LEU A 404 -12.81 9.83 -9.10
N GLY A 405 -12.00 10.07 -10.14
CA GLY A 405 -11.53 9.05 -11.07
C GLY A 405 -10.21 8.46 -10.57
N PRO A 406 -10.11 7.15 -10.27
CA PRO A 406 -8.85 6.54 -9.85
C PRO A 406 -7.75 6.72 -10.90
N SER A 407 -6.51 6.88 -10.46
CA SER A 407 -5.37 6.76 -11.35
C SER A 407 -5.11 5.30 -11.73
N ALA A 408 -4.28 5.07 -12.75
CA ALA A 408 -4.03 3.74 -13.31
C ALA A 408 -3.46 2.76 -12.27
N ARG A 409 -2.73 3.27 -11.28
CA ARG A 409 -2.09 2.45 -10.24
C ARG A 409 -2.80 2.52 -8.88
N SER A 410 -3.96 3.14 -8.78
CA SER A 410 -4.75 3.19 -7.54
C SER A 410 -5.19 1.79 -7.12
N GLU A 411 -5.07 1.43 -5.84
CA GLU A 411 -5.57 0.13 -5.35
C GLU A 411 -7.10 0.07 -5.30
N LEU A 412 -7.75 1.23 -5.39
CA LEU A 412 -9.19 1.37 -5.54
C LEU A 412 -9.64 1.31 -7.01
N ALA A 413 -8.76 0.99 -7.96
CA ALA A 413 -9.09 0.84 -9.37
C ALA A 413 -10.12 -0.27 -9.65
N ASP A 414 -9.98 -1.42 -8.97
CA ASP A 414 -10.64 -2.68 -9.34
C ASP A 414 -11.27 -3.37 -8.12
N ALA A 415 -12.58 -3.18 -7.90
CA ALA A 415 -13.31 -4.03 -6.97
C ALA A 415 -13.94 -5.27 -7.66
N ASP A 416 -14.04 -5.33 -9.01
CA ASP A 416 -14.75 -6.41 -9.72
C ASP A 416 -14.16 -6.82 -11.09
N GLY A 417 -12.88 -6.52 -11.35
CA GLY A 417 -12.22 -6.85 -12.63
C GLY A 417 -12.47 -8.28 -13.14
N PRO A 418 -12.39 -9.34 -12.31
CA PRO A 418 -12.60 -10.71 -12.79
C PRO A 418 -14.06 -11.03 -13.14
N GLN A 419 -15.02 -10.50 -12.37
CA GLN A 419 -16.44 -10.87 -12.49
C GLN A 419 -17.12 -10.09 -13.63
N GLN A 420 -16.73 -8.84 -13.84
CA GLN A 420 -17.16 -8.03 -14.98
C GLN A 420 -16.46 -8.44 -16.29
N ALA A 421 -15.18 -8.81 -16.26
CA ALA A 421 -14.50 -9.36 -17.44
C ALA A 421 -15.11 -10.70 -17.88
N ALA A 422 -15.47 -11.58 -16.93
CA ALA A 422 -16.19 -12.82 -17.21
C ALA A 422 -17.60 -12.53 -17.77
N ALA A 423 -18.34 -11.59 -17.19
CA ALA A 423 -19.65 -11.18 -17.69
C ALA A 423 -19.58 -10.55 -19.10
N ALA A 424 -18.57 -9.72 -19.37
CA ALA A 424 -18.34 -9.10 -20.67
C ALA A 424 -17.89 -10.12 -21.73
N ALA A 425 -17.08 -11.11 -21.34
CA ALA A 425 -16.69 -12.22 -22.22
C ALA A 425 -17.89 -13.11 -22.57
N VAL A 426 -18.75 -13.41 -21.60
CA VAL A 426 -20.01 -14.14 -21.81
C VAL A 426 -20.96 -13.33 -22.70
N ALA A 427 -21.12 -12.03 -22.45
CA ALA A 427 -21.95 -11.15 -23.28
C ALA A 427 -21.44 -11.05 -24.73
N ARG A 428 -20.12 -10.96 -24.94
CA ARG A 428 -19.50 -11.02 -26.28
C ARG A 428 -19.71 -12.37 -26.96
N ALA A 429 -19.58 -13.48 -26.23
CA ALA A 429 -19.84 -14.82 -26.76
C ALA A 429 -21.32 -15.01 -27.16
N MET A 430 -22.26 -14.48 -26.36
CA MET A 430 -23.69 -14.52 -26.67
C MET A 430 -24.06 -13.62 -27.87
N ALA A 431 -23.43 -12.45 -28.00
CA ALA A 431 -23.63 -11.57 -29.16
C ALA A 431 -23.08 -12.19 -30.46
N MET A 432 -21.94 -12.88 -30.40
CA MET A 432 -21.37 -13.64 -31.52
C MET A 432 -22.27 -14.84 -31.91
N ALA A 433 -22.84 -15.54 -30.93
CA ALA A 433 -23.74 -16.67 -31.17
C ALA A 433 -25.10 -16.23 -31.76
N GLY A 434 -25.61 -15.05 -31.37
CA GLY A 434 -26.84 -14.47 -31.93
C GLY A 434 -26.72 -13.98 -33.37
N ALA A 435 -25.51 -13.68 -33.84
CA ALA A 435 -25.26 -13.23 -35.22
C ALA A 435 -25.20 -14.38 -36.26
N VAL A 436 -25.16 -15.64 -35.82
CA VAL A 436 -25.01 -16.82 -36.70
C VAL A 436 -26.33 -17.58 -36.92
N GLY A 437 -27.43 -17.20 -36.26
CA GLY A 437 -28.69 -17.93 -36.31
C GLY A 437 -29.86 -17.15 -36.92
N GLY A 438 -30.03 -17.20 -38.25
CA GLY A 438 -31.25 -16.75 -38.94
C GLY A 438 -31.30 -17.17 -40.42
N PRO A 439 -32.31 -17.93 -40.88
CA PRO A 439 -32.22 -18.77 -42.07
C PRO A 439 -32.56 -18.03 -43.38
N LYS A 440 -31.94 -18.47 -44.48
CA LYS A 440 -32.47 -18.25 -45.84
C LYS A 440 -32.85 -19.58 -46.48
N HIS A 441 -34.15 -19.77 -46.67
CA HIS A 441 -34.70 -20.65 -47.71
C HIS A 441 -34.40 -20.05 -49.09
N ASP A 442 -33.87 -20.83 -50.03
CA ASP A 442 -34.62 -21.46 -51.13
C ASP A 442 -33.66 -22.30 -52.02
N ARG A 443 -34.17 -23.48 -52.46
CA ARG A 443 -33.98 -24.26 -53.72
C ARG A 443 -32.62 -24.19 -54.43
N ASP A 444 -31.97 -25.28 -54.88
CA ASP A 444 -32.45 -26.22 -55.89
C ASP A 444 -31.50 -27.44 -56.08
N SER A 445 -32.05 -28.54 -56.60
CA SER A 445 -31.48 -29.66 -57.39
C SER A 445 -30.20 -30.45 -56.99
N ASP A 446 -30.43 -31.74 -56.76
CA ASP A 446 -29.81 -32.93 -57.40
C ASP A 446 -28.35 -33.40 -57.16
N ALA A 447 -28.31 -34.74 -57.04
CA ALA A 447 -27.26 -35.70 -57.44
C ALA A 447 -26.21 -36.18 -56.41
N GLU A 448 -26.48 -37.40 -55.93
CA GLU A 448 -25.61 -38.59 -56.01
C GLU A 448 -24.36 -38.79 -55.14
N LEU A 449 -24.38 -39.99 -54.54
CA LEU A 449 -23.32 -41.00 -54.40
C LEU A 449 -22.42 -40.99 -53.15
N ALA A 450 -22.69 -42.03 -52.36
CA ALA A 450 -21.77 -42.69 -51.44
C ALA A 450 -20.48 -43.17 -52.14
N VAL A 451 -19.40 -43.33 -51.37
CA VAL A 451 -18.69 -44.60 -51.14
C VAL A 451 -17.49 -44.35 -50.21
N ALA A 452 -17.29 -45.30 -49.32
CA ALA A 452 -16.23 -45.42 -48.34
C ALA A 452 -14.81 -45.41 -48.94
N SER A 453 -13.88 -44.70 -48.29
CA SER A 453 -12.65 -45.21 -47.65
C SER A 453 -11.86 -44.04 -47.09
#